data_AF-A0A4W3H2F8-F1
#
_entry.id   AF-A0A4W3H2F8-F1
#
_cell.length_a   1.000
_cell.length_b   1.000
_cell.length_c   1.000
_cell.angle_alpha   90.00
_cell.angle_beta   90.00
_cell.angle_gamma   90.00
#
_symmetry.space_group_name_H-M   'P 1'
#
loop_
_entity.id
_entity.type
_entity.pdbx_description
1 polymer ?
#
loop_
_entity_poly.entity_id
_entity_poly.type
_entity_poly.pdbx_seq_one_letter_code
_entity_poly.pdbx_strand_id
1 'polypeptide(L)'
;MTTFMEFIQQNEDRDGVRLSWNVWPSSRLEATRMVVPLGGLFTPLKERPDLPPIQYEPVLCSRATCRAVLNPLCQVDYKAKLWACNFCYQRNQVRSCLCFGLSLTMA
;
A
#
# COMPACT_ATOMS: atom_id res chain seq x y z
N MET A 1 15.44 6.26 -17.81
CA MET A 1 14.36 7.15 -17.33
C MET A 1 13.07 6.42 -17.62
N THR A 2 12.26 6.12 -16.60
CA THR A 2 10.96 5.48 -16.81
C THR A 2 9.98 6.49 -17.39
N THR A 3 9.30 6.12 -18.47
CA THR A 3 8.27 6.98 -19.07
C THR A 3 6.97 6.89 -18.27
N PHE A 4 6.10 7.88 -18.42
CA PHE A 4 4.78 7.85 -17.77
C PHE A 4 3.92 6.67 -18.24
N MET A 5 4.08 6.24 -19.50
CA MET A 5 3.40 5.07 -20.05
C MET A 5 3.89 3.77 -19.38
N GLU A 6 5.20 3.61 -19.24
CA GLU A 6 5.79 2.47 -18.51
C GLU A 6 5.33 2.45 -17.05
N PHE A 7 5.28 3.61 -16.39
CA PHE A 7 4.76 3.71 -15.03
C PHE A 7 3.32 3.20 -14.93
N ILE A 8 2.42 3.60 -15.84
CA ILE A 8 1.03 3.14 -15.84
C ILE A 8 0.96 1.62 -16.02
N GLN A 9 1.69 1.08 -17.01
CA GLN A 9 1.69 -0.36 -17.29
C GLN A 9 2.20 -1.16 -16.10
N GLN A 10 3.31 -0.73 -15.49
CA GLN A 10 3.88 -1.41 -14.32
C GLN A 10 2.93 -1.40 -13.11
N ASN A 11 2.21 -0.31 -12.85
CA ASN A 11 1.23 -0.29 -11.75
C ASN A 11 0.00 -1.15 -12.07
N GLU A 12 -0.45 -1.16 -13.32
CA GLU A 12 -1.55 -2.02 -13.73
C GLU A 12 -1.15 -3.50 -13.59
N ASP A 13 0.06 -3.88 -13.98
CA ASP A 13 0.61 -5.23 -13.82
C ASP A 13 0.88 -5.60 -12.37
N ARG A 14 1.41 -4.68 -11.58
CA ARG A 14 1.76 -4.94 -10.18
C ARG A 14 0.55 -4.94 -9.23
N ASP A 15 -0.34 -3.98 -9.37
CA ASP A 15 -1.38 -3.73 -8.36
C ASP A 15 -2.79 -3.94 -8.93
N GLY A 16 -2.93 -4.17 -10.24
CA GLY A 16 -4.23 -4.31 -10.89
C GLY A 16 -5.03 -3.02 -10.88
N VAL A 17 -4.37 -1.87 -10.80
CA VAL A 17 -4.99 -0.54 -10.67
C VAL A 17 -4.59 0.34 -11.84
N ARG A 18 -5.57 1.04 -12.42
CA ARG A 18 -5.36 2.11 -13.38
C ARG A 18 -6.18 3.34 -13.01
N LEU A 19 -5.52 4.44 -12.69
CA LEU A 19 -6.16 5.69 -12.27
C LEU A 19 -6.40 6.64 -13.46
N SER A 20 -7.47 7.44 -13.38
CA SER A 20 -7.69 8.57 -14.29
C SER A 20 -6.58 9.62 -14.14
N TRP A 21 -6.06 9.79 -12.92
CA TRP A 21 -4.98 10.71 -12.58
C TRP A 21 -3.97 10.03 -11.63
N ASN A 22 -2.71 9.93 -12.04
CA ASN A 22 -1.62 9.38 -11.22
C ASN A 22 -0.92 10.42 -10.34
N VAL A 23 -1.27 11.71 -10.53
CA VAL A 23 -0.85 12.82 -9.68
C VAL A 23 -2.11 13.53 -9.22
N TRP A 24 -2.27 13.67 -7.90
CA TRP A 24 -3.50 14.19 -7.31
C TRP A 24 -3.39 15.69 -7.03
N PRO A 25 -4.51 16.42 -7.10
CA PRO A 25 -4.55 17.83 -6.70
C PRO A 25 -4.19 17.95 -5.22
N SER A 26 -3.35 18.91 -4.88
CA SER A 26 -2.94 19.16 -3.49
C SER A 26 -3.92 20.06 -2.73
N SER A 27 -4.80 20.75 -3.47
CA SER A 27 -5.78 21.68 -2.92
C SER A 27 -7.22 21.31 -3.30
N ARG A 28 -8.16 21.69 -2.43
CA ARG A 28 -9.59 21.49 -2.68
C ARG A 28 -10.07 22.26 -3.93
N LEU A 29 -9.50 23.44 -4.19
CA LEU A 29 -9.87 24.26 -5.35
C LEU A 29 -9.47 23.58 -6.66
N GLU A 30 -8.25 23.06 -6.74
CA GLU A 30 -7.79 22.29 -7.90
C GLU A 30 -8.65 21.05 -8.10
N ALA A 31 -8.98 20.33 -7.03
CA ALA A 31 -9.84 19.14 -7.09
C ALA A 31 -11.23 19.46 -7.68
N THR A 32 -11.85 20.59 -7.30
CA THR A 32 -13.16 20.99 -7.85
C THR A 32 -13.12 21.40 -9.33
N ARG A 33 -11.93 21.74 -9.85
CA ARG A 33 -11.74 22.14 -11.26
C ARG A 33 -11.42 20.96 -12.17
N MET A 34 -11.25 19.76 -11.63
CA MET A 34 -10.99 18.57 -12.42
C MET A 34 -12.24 18.16 -13.20
N VAL A 35 -12.16 18.21 -14.53
CA VAL A 35 -13.27 17.81 -15.42
C VAL A 35 -13.55 16.31 -15.32
N VAL A 36 -12.49 15.51 -15.22
CA VAL A 36 -12.58 14.06 -15.01
C VAL A 36 -12.34 13.78 -13.52
N PRO A 37 -13.24 13.06 -12.83
CA PRO A 37 -13.08 12.77 -11.41
C PRO A 37 -11.85 11.89 -11.14
N LEU A 38 -11.34 11.97 -9.91
CA LEU A 38 -10.39 11.00 -9.38
C LEU A 38 -11.09 9.65 -9.25
N GLY A 39 -10.68 8.69 -10.07
CA GLY A 39 -11.23 7.34 -10.09
C GLY A 39 -10.23 6.38 -10.70
N GLY A 40 -10.56 5.09 -10.68
CA GLY A 40 -9.73 4.08 -11.29
C GLY A 40 -10.44 2.76 -11.52
N LEU A 41 -9.85 1.96 -12.38
CA LEU A 41 -10.22 0.57 -12.61
C LEU A 41 -9.40 -0.29 -11.67
N PHE A 42 -10.05 -1.19 -10.93
CA PHE A 42 -9.41 -2.08 -9.98
C PHE A 42 -9.81 -3.53 -10.25
N THR A 43 -8.81 -4.38 -10.43
CA THR A 43 -8.97 -5.82 -10.63
C THR A 43 -8.44 -6.57 -9.41
N PRO A 44 -9.28 -6.84 -8.39
CA PRO A 44 -8.82 -7.38 -7.10
C PRO A 44 -8.14 -8.75 -7.19
N LEU A 45 -8.57 -9.58 -8.15
CA LEU A 45 -8.02 -10.92 -8.38
C LEU A 45 -7.18 -10.96 -9.66
N LYS A 46 -6.38 -9.91 -9.93
CA LYS A 46 -5.42 -9.94 -11.05
C LYS A 46 -4.44 -11.09 -10.82
N GLU A 47 -4.28 -11.96 -11.82
CA GLU A 47 -3.40 -13.11 -11.73
C GLU A 47 -1.95 -12.68 -11.61
N ARG A 48 -1.25 -13.19 -10.58
CA ARG A 48 0.14 -12.88 -10.27
C ARG A 48 0.90 -14.15 -9.90
N PRO A 49 1.40 -14.88 -10.91
CA PRO A 49 2.12 -16.14 -10.69
C PRO A 49 3.47 -15.94 -10.01
N ASP A 50 3.97 -14.71 -9.96
CA ASP A 50 5.23 -14.31 -9.34
C ASP A 50 5.17 -14.19 -7.80
N LEU A 51 3.97 -14.11 -7.22
CA LEU A 51 3.80 -13.92 -5.78
C LEU A 51 3.35 -15.23 -5.09
N PRO A 52 4.09 -15.71 -4.07
CA PRO A 52 3.65 -16.88 -3.31
C PRO A 52 2.47 -16.51 -2.40
N PRO A 53 1.55 -17.47 -2.14
CA PRO A 53 0.48 -17.26 -1.18
C PRO A 53 1.06 -17.10 0.24
N ILE A 54 0.60 -16.07 0.94
CA ILE A 54 1.01 -15.76 2.30
C ILE A 54 0.17 -16.56 3.30
N GLN A 55 0.83 -17.41 4.10
CA GLN A 55 0.17 -18.38 5.00
C GLN A 55 0.03 -17.88 6.45
N TYR A 56 -0.06 -16.56 6.66
CA TYR A 56 -0.26 -15.99 7.99
C TYR A 56 -1.40 -14.97 7.99
N GLU A 57 -1.99 -14.73 9.16
CA GLU A 57 -3.04 -13.73 9.30
C GLU A 57 -2.52 -12.30 9.07
N PRO A 58 -3.29 -11.44 8.37
CA PRO A 58 -2.87 -10.08 8.09
C PRO A 58 -2.62 -9.29 9.38
N VAL A 59 -1.53 -8.54 9.38
CA VAL A 59 -1.13 -7.72 10.51
C VAL A 59 -1.92 -6.43 10.51
N LEU A 60 -2.87 -6.30 11.43
CA LEU A 60 -3.75 -5.14 11.49
C LEU A 60 -3.23 -4.07 12.45
N CYS A 61 -3.50 -2.80 12.12
CA CYS A 61 -3.32 -1.70 13.06
C CYS A 61 -4.21 -1.90 14.31
N SER A 62 -3.65 -1.67 15.49
CA SER A 62 -4.31 -1.84 16.79
C SER A 62 -5.44 -0.84 17.05
N ARG A 63 -5.45 0.29 16.33
CA ARG A 63 -6.51 1.30 16.44
C ARG A 63 -7.79 0.78 15.82
N ALA A 64 -8.85 0.63 16.64
CA ALA A 64 -10.15 0.07 16.25
C ALA A 64 -10.81 0.80 15.06
N THR A 65 -10.67 2.12 14.97
CA THR A 65 -11.22 2.92 13.87
C THR A 65 -10.39 2.87 12.58
N CYS A 66 -9.21 2.25 12.60
CA CYS A 66 -8.30 2.20 11.46
C CYS A 66 -8.25 0.77 10.89
N ARG A 67 -7.76 -0.20 11.66
CA ARG A 67 -7.60 -1.60 11.25
C ARG A 67 -6.92 -1.82 9.89
N ALA A 68 -6.16 -0.85 9.38
CA ALA A 68 -5.43 -1.00 8.12
C ALA A 68 -4.40 -2.14 8.22
N VAL A 69 -4.19 -2.83 7.11
CA VAL A 69 -3.19 -3.91 6.99
C VAL A 69 -1.79 -3.30 6.88
N LEU A 70 -0.81 -3.91 7.54
CA LEU A 70 0.60 -3.59 7.36
C LEU A 70 0.96 -3.69 5.87
N ASN A 71 1.54 -2.62 5.34
CA ASN A 71 1.90 -2.48 3.93
C ASN A 71 3.27 -1.77 3.82
N PRO A 72 3.92 -1.81 2.64
CA PRO A 72 5.26 -1.23 2.46
C PRO A 72 5.38 0.28 2.73
N LEU A 73 4.28 1.02 2.80
CA LEU A 73 4.29 2.46 3.10
C LEU A 73 4.38 2.74 4.62
N CYS A 74 4.23 1.73 5.47
CA CYS A 74 4.40 1.85 6.91
C CYS A 74 5.87 2.02 7.29
N GLN A 75 6.17 2.93 8.22
CA GLN A 75 7.52 3.07 8.76
C GLN A 75 7.78 1.99 9.82
N VAL A 76 8.87 1.24 9.69
CA VAL A 76 9.21 0.13 10.59
C VAL A 76 10.48 0.45 11.37
N ASP A 77 10.42 0.32 12.69
CA ASP A 77 11.57 0.36 13.59
C ASP A 77 11.88 -1.07 14.07
N TYR A 78 12.89 -1.66 13.44
CA TYR A 78 13.33 -3.02 13.76
C TYR A 78 14.00 -3.15 15.13
N LYS A 79 14.61 -2.08 15.66
CA LYS A 79 15.28 -2.10 16.96
C LYS A 79 14.26 -2.13 18.08
N ALA A 80 13.25 -1.26 17.99
CA ALA A 80 12.15 -1.22 18.95
C ALA A 80 11.06 -2.28 18.69
N LYS A 81 11.12 -2.98 17.54
CA LYS A 81 10.09 -3.92 17.07
C LYS A 81 8.71 -3.26 16.96
N LEU A 82 8.69 -2.06 16.40
CA LEU A 82 7.48 -1.24 16.21
C LEU A 82 7.27 -0.92 14.73
N TRP A 83 6.03 -0.64 14.35
CA TRP A 83 5.69 -0.05 13.06
C TRP A 83 4.63 1.04 13.22
N ALA A 84 4.74 2.09 12.42
CA ALA A 84 3.79 3.20 12.39
C ALA A 84 2.88 3.08 11.17
N CYS A 85 1.56 3.09 11.41
CA CYS A 85 0.56 3.00 10.36
C CYS A 85 0.55 4.27 9.49
N ASN A 86 0.64 4.14 8.17
CA ASN A 86 0.64 5.26 7.22
C ASN A 86 -0.72 5.99 7.09
N PHE A 87 -1.81 5.42 7.62
CA PHE A 87 -3.14 6.04 7.58
C PHE A 87 -3.42 6.90 8.82
N CYS A 88 -3.14 6.37 10.01
CA CYS A 88 -3.55 6.99 11.27
C CYS A 88 -2.38 7.33 12.21
N TYR A 89 -1.14 7.05 11.79
CA TYR A 89 0.10 7.27 12.53
C TYR A 89 0.21 6.58 13.90
N GLN A 90 -0.70 5.65 14.21
CA GLN A 90 -0.61 4.80 15.40
C GLN A 90 0.66 3.94 15.35
N ARG A 91 1.40 3.91 16.47
CA ARG A 91 2.51 2.97 16.66
C ARG A 91 1.98 1.63 17.15
N ASN A 92 2.40 0.56 16.49
CA ASN A 92 1.95 -0.80 16.71
C ASN A 92 3.17 -1.69 16.98
N GLN A 93 3.00 -2.69 17.84
CA GLN A 93 4.04 -3.68 18.11
C GLN A 93 4.06 -4.73 16.99
N VAL A 94 5.25 -5.10 16.52
CA VAL A 94 5.42 -6.23 15.60
C VAL A 94 5.18 -7.51 16.41
N ARG A 95 4.21 -8.35 16.00
CA ARG A 95 3.96 -9.63 16.70
C ARG A 95 5.19 -10.53 16.57
N SER A 96 5.47 -11.31 17.61
CA SER A 96 6.66 -12.17 17.69
C SER A 96 6.83 -13.12 16.50
N CYS A 97 5.74 -13.67 15.94
CA CYS A 97 5.78 -14.54 14.76
C CYS A 97 6.25 -13.83 13.46
N LEU A 98 6.04 -12.51 13.33
CA LEU A 98 6.43 -11.75 12.14
C LEU A 98 7.91 -11.32 12.15
N CYS A 99 8.60 -11.47 13.29
CA CYS A 99 10.02 -11.14 13.41
C CYS A 99 10.89 -12.00 12.47
N PHE A 100 10.41 -13.19 12.09
CA PHE A 100 11.05 -14.05 11.08
C PHE A 100 10.59 -13.77 9.65
N GLY A 101 9.30 -13.44 9.43
CA GLY A 101 8.74 -13.23 8.09
C GLY A 101 9.13 -11.90 7.44
N LEU A 102 9.16 -10.80 8.20
CA LEU A 102 9.50 -9.47 7.67
C LEU A 102 10.96 -9.36 7.19
N SER A 103 11.86 -10.18 7.74
CA SER A 103 13.26 -10.21 7.32
C SER A 103 13.47 -10.92 5.97
N LEU A 104 12.49 -11.70 5.49
CA LEU A 104 12.55 -12.45 4.23
C LEU A 104 11.75 -11.81 3.08
N THR A 105 10.68 -11.07 3.37
CA THR A 105 9.86 -10.42 2.31
C THR A 105 10.28 -8.98 1.96
N MET A 106 11.17 -8.36 2.75
CA MET A 106 11.71 -7.03 2.47
C MET A 106 13.19 -7.04 2.02
N ALA A 107 13.73 -8.23 1.75
CA ALA A 107 15.05 -8.43 1.14
C ALA A 107 14.88 -8.87 -0.33
#